data_AF-A0A0K0EIL4-F1
#
_entry.id   AF-A0A0K0EIL4-F1
#
_cell.length_a   1.000
_cell.length_b   1.000
_cell.length_c   1.000
_cell.angle_alpha   90.00
_cell.angle_beta   90.00
_cell.angle_gamma   90.00
#
_symmetry.space_group_name_H-M   'P 1'
#
loop_
_entity.id
_entity.type
_entity.pdbx_description
1 polymer ?
#
loop_
_entity_poly.entity_id
_entity_poly.type
_entity_poly.pdbx_seq_one_letter_code
_entity_poly.pdbx_strand_id
1 'polypeptide(L)' 'MGTFTISYAFKKIIVDRKFTLLGAAVGLYFADCYDRASYHKVEMMKCQSKMFSNIPASLPKHVDPWKY' A
#
# COMPACT_ATOMS: atom_id res chain seq x y z
N MET A 1 -6.85 5.25 -42.59
CA MET A 1 -7.16 5.74 -41.23
C MET A 1 -8.42 5.05 -40.75
N GLY A 2 -8.45 4.63 -39.48
CA GLY A 2 -9.68 4.30 -38.78
C GLY A 2 -10.09 2.84 -38.80
N THR A 3 -9.59 2.07 -37.84
CA THR A 3 -10.39 1.16 -37.00
C THR A 3 -9.46 0.55 -35.96
N PHE A 4 -8.95 1.41 -35.07
CA PHE A 4 -8.47 0.96 -33.77
C PHE A 4 -9.69 0.53 -32.96
N THR A 5 -10.22 -0.65 -33.29
CA THR A 5 -11.21 -1.34 -32.49
C THR A 5 -10.63 -1.48 -31.09
N ILE A 6 -11.31 -0.91 -30.11
CA ILE A 6 -10.95 -0.93 -28.69
C ILE A 6 -10.54 -2.35 -28.25
N SER A 7 -11.16 -3.39 -28.82
CA SER A 7 -10.81 -4.79 -28.55
C SER A 7 -9.39 -5.19 -29.00
N TYR A 8 -8.89 -4.66 -30.12
CA TYR A 8 -7.53 -4.96 -30.62
C TYR A 8 -6.47 -4.27 -29.76
N ALA A 9 -6.73 -3.03 -29.32
CA ALA A 9 -5.87 -2.34 -28.36
C ALA A 9 -5.85 -3.05 -26.99
N PHE A 10 -7.02 -3.46 -26.48
CA PHE A 10 -7.10 -4.24 -25.24
C PHE A 10 -6.39 -5.58 -25.34
N LYS A 11 -6.61 -6.33 -26.42
CA LYS A 11 -5.94 -7.61 -26.67
C LYS A 11 -4.43 -7.43 -26.73
N LYS A 12 -3.94 -6.38 -27.38
CA LYS A 12 -2.51 -6.09 -27.48
C LYS A 12 -1.90 -5.70 -26.13
N ILE A 13 -2.58 -4.85 -25.35
CA ILE A 13 -2.10 -4.45 -24.02
C ILE A 13 -2.06 -5.65 -23.07
N ILE A 14 -3.10 -6.49 -23.06
CA ILE A 14 -3.15 -7.66 -22.18
C ILE A 14 -2.14 -8.72 -22.63
N VAL A 15 -1.99 -8.99 -23.93
CA VAL A 15 -1.16 -10.09 -24.42
C VAL A 15 0.32 -9.73 -24.53
N ASP A 16 0.68 -8.52 -24.97
CA ASP A 16 2.08 -8.09 -25.10
C ASP A 16 2.66 -7.55 -23.79
N ARG A 17 1.85 -6.87 -22.95
CA ARG A 17 2.30 -6.33 -21.65
C ARG A 17 1.92 -7.18 -20.44
N LYS A 18 1.46 -8.42 -20.63
CA LYS A 18 1.17 -9.37 -19.54
C LYS A 18 2.29 -9.42 -18.50
N PHE A 19 3.55 -9.55 -18.93
CA PHE A 19 4.69 -9.63 -18.01
C PHE A 19 4.96 -8.32 -17.28
N THR A 20 4.71 -7.17 -17.93
CA THR A 20 4.85 -5.85 -17.29
C THR A 20 3.76 -5.63 -16.24
N LEU A 21 2.51 -6.01 -16.53
CA LEU A 21 1.41 -5.92 -15.59
C LEU A 21 1.57 -6.90 -14.43
N LEU A 22 2.03 -8.12 -14.70
CA LEU A 22 2.30 -9.13 -13.69
C LEU A 22 3.48 -8.73 -12.81
N GLY A 23 4.54 -8.17 -13.41
CA GLY A 23 5.66 -7.57 -12.68
C GLY A 23 5.24 -6.38 -11.81
N ALA A 24 4.36 -5.51 -12.32
CA ALA A 24 3.79 -4.42 -11.53
C ALA A 24 2.94 -4.93 -10.35
N ALA A 25 2.09 -5.95 -10.57
CA ALA A 25 1.30 -6.57 -9.52
C ALA A 25 2.18 -7.19 -8.43
N VAL A 26 3.24 -7.89 -8.82
CA VAL A 26 4.23 -8.45 -7.90
C VAL A 26 4.97 -7.34 -7.14
N GLY A 27 5.36 -6.26 -7.83
CA GLY A 27 6.01 -5.10 -7.21
C GLY A 27 5.12 -4.42 -6.16
N LEU A 28 3.84 -4.20 -6.48
CA LEU A 28 2.86 -3.66 -5.53
C LEU A 28 2.65 -4.58 -4.32
N TYR A 29 2.60 -5.89 -4.54
CA TYR A 29 2.48 -6.86 -3.46
C TYR A 29 3.69 -6.82 -2.51
N PHE A 30 4.90 -6.78 -3.06
CA PHE A 30 6.11 -6.67 -2.24
C PHE A 30 6.20 -5.33 -1.51
N ALA A 31 5.78 -4.23 -2.15
CA ALA A 31 5.72 -2.92 -1.51
C ALA A 31 4.77 -2.93 -0.29
N ASP A 32 3.54 -3.43 -0.44
CA ASP A 32 2.58 -3.54 0.67
C ASP A 32 3.11 -4.46 1.79
N CYS A 33 3.75 -5.58 1.44
CA CYS A 33 4.38 -6.45 2.42
C CYS A 33 5.52 -5.75 3.18
N TYR A 34 6.35 -4.98 2.47
CA TYR A 34 7.47 -4.25 3.06
C TYR A 34 6.99 -3.10 3.95
N ASP A 35 5.96 -2.37 3.54
CA ASP A 35 5.36 -1.30 4.32
C ASP A 35 4.76 -1.85 5.62
N ARG A 36 4.03 -2.96 5.57
CA ARG A 36 3.48 -3.61 6.78
C ARG A 36 4.58 -4.07 7.74
N ALA A 37 5.63 -4.69 7.21
CA ALA A 37 6.77 -5.12 8.02
C ALA A 37 7.50 -3.94 8.66
N SER A 38 7.64 -2.83 7.93
CA SER A 38 8.24 -1.60 8.43
C SER A 38 7.35 -0.94 9.47
N TYR A 39 6.02 -0.90 9.24
CA TYR A 39 5.03 -0.35 10.16
C TYR A 39 5.08 -1.05 11.52
N HIS A 40 5.21 -2.38 11.55
CA HIS A 40 5.38 -3.13 12.80
C HIS A 40 6.67 -2.75 13.55
N LYS A 41 7.75 -2.43 12.83
CA LYS A 41 9.01 -1.97 13.47
C LYS A 41 8.87 -0.57 14.04
N VAL A 42 8.15 0.33 13.38
CA VAL A 42 7.97 1.70 13.89
C VAL A 42 6.86 1.80 14.94
N GLU A 43 5.96 0.83 15.02
CA GLU A 43 4.88 0.78 16.01
C GLU A 43 5.38 0.88 17.46
N MET A 44 6.60 0.43 17.75
CA MET A 44 7.24 0.62 19.07
C MET A 44 7.54 2.09 19.42
N MET A 45 7.50 3.01 18.46
CA MET A 45 7.71 4.46 18.65
C MET A 45 6.41 5.22 18.92
N LYS A 46 5.25 4.54 18.93
CA LYS A 46 3.95 5.15 19.23
C LYS A 46 3.99 5.87 20.57
N CYS A 47 3.56 7.13 20.57
CA CYS A 47 3.44 7.97 21.78
C CYS A 47 4.73 8.16 22.58
N GLN A 48 5.91 7.90 22.01
CA GLN A 48 7.20 8.11 22.68
C GLN A 48 7.70 9.56 22.58
N SER A 49 7.11 10.38 21.71
CA SER A 49 7.48 11.80 21.59
C SER A 49 6.79 12.65 22.67
N LYS A 50 7.48 13.70 23.13
CA LYS A 50 6.95 14.62 24.17
C LYS A 50 5.63 15.28 23.79
N MET A 51 5.37 15.46 22.49
CA MET A 51 4.14 16.08 22.00
C MET A 51 2.94 15.12 22.06
N PHE A 52 3.18 13.81 21.94
CA PHE A 52 2.13 12.80 21.79
C PHE A 52 2.11 11.76 22.91
N SER A 53 2.87 11.98 23.99
CA SER A 53 2.96 11.08 25.15
C SER A 53 1.67 11.00 25.98
N ASN A 54 0.79 12.00 25.85
CA ASN A 54 -0.46 12.11 26.63
C ASN A 54 -1.67 11.47 25.92
N ILE A 55 -1.54 11.21 24.61
CA ILE A 55 -2.55 10.56 23.76
C ILE A 55 -2.97 9.15 24.26
N PRO A 56 -2.07 8.25 24.72
CA PRO A 56 -2.49 6.92 25.16
C PRO A 56 -3.34 6.94 26.45
N ALA A 57 -3.34 8.06 27.19
CA ALA A 57 -4.19 8.21 28.38
C ALA A 57 -5.63 8.61 28.03
N SER A 58 -5.86 9.25 26.86
CA SER A 58 -7.20 9.65 26.40
C SER A 58 -7.87 8.61 25.50
N LEU A 59 -7.09 7.72 24.87
CA LEU A 59 -7.62 6.68 24.00
C LEU A 59 -7.96 5.37 24.73
N PRO A 60 -8.97 4.61 24.26
CA PRO A 60 -9.25 3.28 24.76
C PRO A 60 -8.05 2.34 24.50
N LYS A 61 -7.74 1.47 25.47
CA LYS A 61 -6.54 0.59 25.43
C LYS A 61 -6.42 -0.34 24.21
N HIS A 62 -7.50 -0.55 23.48
CA HIS A 62 -7.56 -1.43 22.31
C HIS A 62 -7.42 -0.68 20.97
N VAL A 63 -7.30 0.64 21.02
CA VAL A 63 -7.27 1.50 19.84
C VAL A 63 -5.85 1.91 19.53
N ASP A 64 -5.48 1.79 18.26
CA ASP A 64 -4.18 2.22 17.77
C ASP A 64 -4.12 3.76 17.66
N PRO A 65 -3.21 4.44 18.40
CA PRO A 65 -3.07 5.89 18.38
C PRO A 65 -2.73 6.50 17.01
N TRP A 66 -2.21 5.71 16.07
CA TRP A 66 -1.86 6.19 14.72
C TRP A 66 -2.97 6.03 13.68
N LYS A 67 -4.03 5.28 14.03
CA LYS A 67 -5.19 5.06 13.14
C LYS A 67 -6.39 5.92 13.54
N TYR A 68 -6.24 6.71 14.60
CA TYR A 68 -7.24 7.63 15.14
C TYR A 68 -6.91 9.07 14.75
#